data_AF-A0AAQ4EPB6-F1
#
_entry.id   AF-A0AAQ4EPB6-F1
#
_cell.length_a   1.000
_cell.length_b   1.000
_cell.length_c   1.000
_cell.angle_alpha   90.00
_cell.angle_beta   90.00
_cell.angle_gamma   90.00
#
_symmetry.space_group_name_H-M   'P 1'
#
loop_
_entity.id
_entity.type
_entity.pdbx_description
1 polymer ?
#
loop_
_entity_poly.entity_id
_entity_poly.type
_entity_poly.pdbx_seq_one_letter_code
_entity_poly.pdbx_strand_id
1 'polypeptide(L)'
;MSIGVMTRIEDLNTVLGQTKDHRHRVLVAAAKNIRNWFIKVRKIKAIYHALNLFNLDVTQKCLIAECWCAISDLEKIQMALHRGTDRSGSTVPSILNRMETKETPPTYNRTNRFTVGFQSIVDAYAVPSYREVNPAPFTIITFPFLFAVMFGDAGHGTLMFLFALWMVLKEKSLLAMKSNNEIWNTFFGGRYIILLMGIFSIYTGLIYNDTFSKSFNIFGSSWFVTKKANYHEHEQLDPVDNFMGSPYPFGVDPAWQLATNKIPFTNSYKMKMSIILGVSQMLFGVFLSLWNHRFFGNIASVWCEFVPQLLFLCSIFGYLAITIFAKWTINFGKDTYCAPSLLIMLINMFLFSYPSEPCYQAQFYNGQKGLQSFLVILAVICIPWILLSKPFYLYYKHKRAAKAAARGSSRPDKEAEDSTLAKAPKAAGGGGGGHGHGEGSGEFNFGDTFINQTIHTIEYCLGSVSHTASYLRLWALSLAHA
;
A
#
# COMPACT_ATOMS: atom_id res chain seq x y z
N MET A 1 -22.25 41.62 69.66
CA MET A 1 -21.53 40.50 68.98
C MET A 1 -21.45 40.65 67.47
N SER A 2 -22.47 41.16 66.77
CA SER A 2 -22.47 41.29 65.30
C SER A 2 -21.43 42.25 64.71
N ILE A 3 -21.16 43.39 65.36
CA ILE A 3 -20.21 44.41 64.87
C ILE A 3 -18.76 43.90 64.85
N GLY A 4 -18.33 43.17 65.89
CA GLY A 4 -16.98 42.60 65.94
C GLY A 4 -16.74 41.43 64.97
N VAL A 5 -17.82 40.80 64.47
CA VAL A 5 -17.74 39.80 63.41
C VAL A 5 -17.62 40.48 62.05
N MET A 6 -18.33 41.59 61.82
CA MET A 6 -18.23 42.36 60.58
C MET A 6 -16.85 42.98 60.35
N THR A 7 -16.23 43.55 61.40
CA THR A 7 -14.85 44.07 61.29
C THR A 7 -13.84 42.96 60.96
N ARG A 8 -13.98 41.77 61.56
CA ARG A 8 -13.14 40.60 61.20
C ARG A 8 -13.37 40.12 59.77
N ILE A 9 -14.60 40.19 59.27
CA ILE A 9 -14.91 39.86 57.86
C ILE A 9 -14.25 40.87 56.92
N GLU A 10 -14.25 42.16 57.27
CA GLU A 10 -13.61 43.21 56.48
C GLU A 10 -12.07 43.07 56.46
N ASP A 11 -11.46 42.78 57.62
CA ASP A 11 -10.03 42.45 57.71
C ASP A 11 -9.69 41.22 56.86
N LEU A 12 -10.50 40.15 56.95
CA LEU A 12 -10.33 38.95 56.13
C LEU A 12 -10.44 39.24 54.64
N ASN A 13 -11.41 40.07 54.22
CA ASN A 13 -11.55 40.47 52.82
C ASN A 13 -10.36 41.28 52.33
N THR A 14 -9.78 42.12 53.20
CA THR A 14 -8.58 42.91 52.88
C THR A 14 -7.36 42.00 52.68
N VAL A 15 -7.15 41.03 53.58
CA VAL A 15 -6.08 40.01 53.45
C VAL A 15 -6.31 39.13 52.21
N LEU A 16 -7.57 38.75 51.95
CA LEU A 16 -7.94 37.97 50.76
C LEU A 16 -7.64 38.74 49.47
N GLY A 17 -7.89 40.05 49.44
CA GLY A 17 -7.55 40.93 48.33
C GLY A 17 -6.04 40.96 48.08
N GLN A 18 -5.26 41.27 49.11
CA GLN A 18 -3.80 41.35 49.02
C GLN A 18 -3.15 40.02 48.60
N THR A 19 -3.64 38.90 49.12
CA THR A 19 -3.15 37.57 48.75
C THR A 19 -3.51 37.20 47.31
N LYS A 20 -4.71 37.55 46.84
CA LYS A 20 -5.10 37.37 45.43
C LYS A 20 -4.22 38.21 44.50
N ASP A 21 -3.93 39.46 44.85
CA ASP A 21 -3.10 40.35 44.04
C ASP A 21 -1.64 39.92 44.03
N HIS A 22 -1.11 39.48 45.17
CA HIS A 22 0.23 38.89 45.24
C HIS A 22 0.30 37.63 44.37
N ARG A 23 -0.66 36.71 44.51
CA ARG A 23 -0.75 35.51 43.68
C ARG A 23 -0.85 35.85 42.20
N HIS A 24 -1.67 36.83 41.81
CA HIS A 24 -1.81 37.24 40.42
C HIS A 24 -0.50 37.80 39.85
N ARG A 25 0.21 38.66 40.60
CA ARG A 25 1.52 39.18 40.19
C ARG A 25 2.55 38.07 39.98
N VAL A 26 2.61 37.10 40.91
CA VAL A 26 3.50 35.93 40.77
C VAL A 26 3.10 35.06 39.58
N LEU A 27 1.81 34.81 39.38
CA LEU A 27 1.31 34.04 38.23
C LEU A 27 1.62 34.72 36.91
N VAL A 28 1.46 36.04 36.80
CA VAL A 28 1.81 36.80 35.58
C VAL A 28 3.31 36.79 35.33
N ALA A 29 4.15 36.92 36.37
CA ALA A 29 5.60 36.81 36.25
C ALA A 29 6.03 35.39 35.81
N ALA A 30 5.42 34.34 36.40
CA ALA A 30 5.69 32.95 36.04
C ALA A 30 5.19 32.61 34.63
N ALA A 31 4.00 33.09 34.24
CA ALA A 31 3.39 32.82 32.93
C ALA A 31 4.26 33.32 31.76
N LYS A 32 5.02 34.39 31.94
CA LYS A 32 5.98 34.88 30.92
C LYS A 32 7.12 33.88 30.67
N ASN A 33 7.57 33.17 31.70
CA ASN A 33 8.76 32.30 31.64
C ASN A 33 8.46 30.81 31.55
N ILE A 34 7.27 30.36 31.96
CA ILE A 34 6.91 28.94 32.09
C ILE A 34 7.12 28.15 30.80
N ARG A 35 6.79 28.75 29.64
CA ARG A 35 6.96 28.11 28.33
C ARG A 35 8.43 27.82 28.03
N ASN A 36 9.32 28.76 28.36
CA ASN A 36 10.76 28.60 28.16
C ASN A 36 11.35 27.57 29.13
N TRP A 37 10.95 27.61 30.41
CA TRP A 37 11.37 26.61 31.39
C TRP A 37 10.95 25.20 30.98
N PHE A 38 9.72 25.03 30.52
CA PHE A 38 9.21 23.74 30.09
C PHE A 38 9.95 23.18 28.86
N ILE A 39 10.29 24.03 27.89
CA ILE A 39 11.12 23.64 26.74
C ILE A 39 12.52 23.19 27.22
N LYS A 40 13.14 23.94 28.13
CA LYS A 40 14.47 23.58 28.69
C LYS A 40 14.43 22.23 29.41
N VAL A 41 13.48 22.04 30.33
CA VAL A 41 13.33 20.79 31.09
C VAL A 41 13.06 19.61 30.16
N ARG A 42 12.18 19.75 29.17
CA ARG A 42 11.90 18.69 28.18
C ARG A 42 13.14 18.32 27.37
N LYS A 43 13.92 19.31 26.92
CA LYS A 43 15.17 19.07 26.19
C LYS A 43 16.19 18.35 27.06
N ILE A 44 16.40 18.80 28.30
CA ILE A 44 17.33 18.19 29.25
C ILE A 44 16.91 16.74 29.57
N LYS A 45 15.62 16.50 29.81
CA LYS A 45 15.08 15.15 30.01
C LYS A 45 15.36 14.24 28.81
N ALA A 46 15.17 14.72 27.59
CA ALA A 46 15.45 13.96 26.38
C ALA A 46 16.94 13.63 26.22
N ILE A 47 17.83 14.58 26.56
CA ILE A 47 19.29 14.38 26.54
C ILE A 47 19.68 13.30 27.55
N TYR A 48 19.24 13.39 28.81
CA TYR A 48 19.56 12.37 29.81
C TYR A 48 18.97 11.00 29.46
N HIS A 49 17.77 10.96 28.87
CA HIS A 49 17.20 9.71 28.38
C HIS A 49 18.06 9.07 27.28
N ALA A 50 18.61 9.87 26.36
CA ALA A 50 19.53 9.39 25.34
C ALA A 50 20.88 8.94 25.93
N LEU A 51 21.44 9.69 26.89
CA LEU A 51 22.70 9.32 27.57
C LEU A 51 22.55 8.02 28.37
N ASN A 52 21.37 7.74 28.92
CA ASN A 52 21.09 6.49 29.61
C ASN A 52 21.10 5.25 28.70
N LEU A 53 21.01 5.42 27.38
CA LEU A 53 21.14 4.33 26.40
C LEU A 53 22.59 4.01 26.07
N PHE A 54 23.55 4.83 26.52
CA PHE A 54 24.96 4.64 26.21
C PHE A 54 25.62 3.73 27.23
N ASN A 55 26.64 2.99 26.79
CA ASN A 55 27.46 2.19 27.67
C ASN A 55 28.55 3.07 28.30
N LEU A 56 28.83 2.86 29.57
CA LEU A 56 29.83 3.63 30.32
C LEU A 56 31.13 2.85 30.40
N ASP A 57 32.19 3.41 29.80
CA ASP A 57 33.54 2.87 29.98
C ASP A 57 34.16 3.47 31.25
N VAL A 58 34.28 2.63 32.28
CA VAL A 58 34.82 3.00 33.61
C VAL A 58 36.30 3.42 33.51
N THR A 59 37.03 2.93 32.51
CA THR A 59 38.48 3.15 32.40
C THR A 59 38.82 4.51 31.81
N GLN A 60 38.13 4.92 30.74
CA GLN A 60 38.39 6.19 30.04
C GLN A 60 37.45 7.33 30.46
N LYS A 61 36.46 7.06 31.32
CA LYS A 61 35.36 8.00 31.64
C LYS A 61 34.66 8.52 30.38
N CYS A 62 34.60 7.67 29.34
CA CYS A 62 33.94 7.96 28.07
C CYS A 62 32.63 7.17 27.97
N LEU A 63 31.69 7.72 27.21
CA LEU A 63 30.44 7.03 26.86
C LEU A 63 30.57 6.46 25.45
N ILE A 64 30.23 5.19 25.30
CA ILE A 64 30.22 4.48 24.03
C ILE A 64 28.76 4.30 23.60
N ALA A 65 28.46 4.70 22.37
CA ALA A 65 27.13 4.62 21.81
C ALA A 65 27.17 3.97 20.43
N GLU A 66 26.33 2.96 20.23
CA GLU A 66 26.06 2.39 18.92
C GLU A 66 24.77 2.99 18.38
N CYS A 67 24.78 3.49 17.15
CA CYS A 67 23.60 4.14 16.58
C CYS A 67 23.45 3.89 15.09
N TRP A 68 22.20 3.79 14.66
CA TRP A 68 21.84 3.75 13.25
C TRP A 68 21.82 5.17 12.68
N CYS A 69 22.61 5.40 11.64
CA CYS A 69 22.59 6.65 10.89
C CYS A 69 22.48 6.39 9.38
N ALA A 70 21.83 7.30 8.66
CA ALA A 70 21.81 7.25 7.21
C ALA A 70 23.21 7.59 6.68
N ILE A 71 23.73 6.76 5.76
CA ILE A 71 25.07 6.92 5.17
C ILE A 71 25.27 8.33 4.59
N SER A 72 24.23 8.89 3.98
CA SER A 72 24.25 10.24 3.40
C SER A 72 24.32 11.39 4.40
N ASP A 73 24.02 11.15 5.68
CA ASP A 73 24.01 12.19 6.72
C ASP A 73 25.23 12.07 7.67
N LEU A 74 26.18 11.16 7.37
CA LEU A 74 27.36 10.90 8.17
C LEU A 74 28.25 12.15 8.33
N GLU A 75 28.50 12.89 7.25
CA GLU A 75 29.27 14.14 7.28
C GLU A 75 28.62 15.21 8.18
N LYS A 76 27.28 15.30 8.17
CA LYS A 76 26.55 16.25 9.01
C LYS A 76 26.72 15.93 10.49
N ILE A 77 26.74 14.63 10.83
CA ILE A 77 26.96 14.16 12.20
C ILE A 77 28.40 14.48 12.64
N GLN A 78 29.40 14.20 11.79
CA GLN A 78 30.80 14.54 12.09
C GLN A 78 30.99 16.04 12.31
N MET A 79 30.41 16.89 11.47
CA MET A 79 30.46 18.34 11.65
C MET A 79 29.78 18.80 12.95
N ALA A 80 28.66 18.17 13.33
CA ALA A 80 27.97 18.48 14.58
C ALA A 80 28.79 18.07 15.82
N LEU A 81 29.48 16.93 15.75
CA LEU A 81 30.38 16.42 16.78
C LEU A 81 31.61 17.32 16.96
N HIS A 82 32.28 17.70 15.87
CA HIS A 82 33.39 18.67 15.90
C HIS A 82 32.97 19.99 16.55
N ARG A 83 31.82 20.55 16.13
CA ARG A 83 31.28 21.78 16.71
C ARG A 83 30.99 21.64 18.22
N GLY A 84 30.59 20.45 18.66
CA GLY A 84 30.38 20.15 20.08
C GLY A 84 31.69 20.12 20.85
N THR A 85 32.73 19.49 20.30
CA THR A 85 34.08 19.47 20.86
C THR A 85 34.64 20.90 20.98
N ASP A 86 34.61 21.69 19.90
CA ASP A 86 35.13 23.06 19.87
C ASP A 86 34.46 23.97 20.91
N ARG A 87 33.13 23.86 21.07
CA ARG A 87 32.38 24.65 22.05
C ARG A 87 32.59 24.22 23.49
N SER A 88 32.87 22.94 23.72
CA SER A 88 33.14 22.43 25.07
C SER A 88 34.55 22.74 25.54
N GLY A 89 35.47 23.08 24.62
CA GLY A 89 36.89 23.26 24.94
C GLY A 89 37.58 21.97 25.40
N SER A 90 36.93 20.81 25.16
CA SER A 90 37.49 19.51 25.50
C SER A 90 38.66 19.18 24.59
N THR A 91 39.75 18.67 25.17
CA THR A 91 40.91 18.17 24.41
C THR A 91 40.65 16.80 23.77
N VAL A 92 39.60 16.09 24.20
CA VAL A 92 39.25 14.76 23.67
C VAL A 92 38.36 14.92 22.43
N PRO A 93 38.82 14.50 21.24
CA PRO A 93 38.00 14.53 20.04
C PRO A 93 36.87 13.51 20.14
N SER A 94 35.72 13.85 19.57
CA SER A 94 34.63 12.91 19.38
C SER A 94 34.97 11.96 18.23
N ILE A 95 35.01 10.66 18.52
CA ILE A 95 35.38 9.62 17.54
C ILE A 95 34.08 9.01 16.99
N LEU A 96 33.93 8.99 15.67
CA LEU A 96 32.87 8.28 14.97
C LEU A 96 33.49 7.17 14.13
N ASN A 97 33.22 5.92 14.47
CA ASN A 97 33.69 4.76 13.71
C ASN A 97 32.52 4.05 13.02
N ARG A 98 32.77 3.55 11.80
CA ARG A 98 31.79 2.73 11.08
C ARG A 98 31.97 1.28 11.47
N MET A 99 30.93 0.68 12.06
CA MET A 99 30.91 -0.72 12.43
C MET A 99 30.09 -1.53 11.42
N GLU A 100 30.56 -2.72 11.09
CA GLU A 100 29.80 -3.69 10.32
C GLU A 100 29.04 -4.61 11.27
N THR A 101 27.74 -4.76 11.04
CA THR A 101 26.88 -5.65 11.82
C THR A 101 26.02 -6.50 10.89
N LYS A 102 25.58 -7.65 11.41
CA LYS A 102 24.64 -8.55 10.74
C LYS A 102 23.19 -8.26 11.12
N GLU A 103 22.96 -7.36 12.07
CA GLU A 103 21.60 -6.95 12.47
C GLU A 103 20.90 -6.20 11.34
N THR A 104 19.59 -6.38 11.23
CA THR A 104 18.79 -5.70 10.22
C THR A 104 18.64 -4.22 10.58
N PRO A 105 19.17 -3.30 9.76
CA PRO A 105 19.02 -1.87 10.01
C PRO A 105 17.55 -1.42 9.89
N PRO A 106 17.17 -0.32 10.56
CA PRO A 106 15.84 0.27 10.43
C PRO A 106 15.62 0.87 9.04
N THR A 107 14.38 0.82 8.56
CA THR A 107 13.98 1.41 7.29
C THR A 107 13.67 2.90 7.46
N TYR A 108 14.27 3.74 6.62
CA TYR A 108 14.03 5.19 6.61
C TYR A 108 13.67 5.68 5.20
N ASN A 109 12.41 6.11 5.05
CA ASN A 109 11.90 6.68 3.81
C ASN A 109 11.89 8.21 3.90
N ARG A 110 12.59 8.88 2.97
CA ARG A 110 12.59 10.35 2.91
C ARG A 110 11.27 10.86 2.33
N THR A 111 10.44 11.46 3.19
CA THR A 111 9.17 12.07 2.78
C THR A 111 9.29 13.57 2.58
N ASN A 112 8.58 14.10 1.59
CA ASN A 112 8.36 15.54 1.44
C ASN A 112 6.95 15.91 1.95
N ARG A 113 6.58 17.19 1.87
CA ARG A 113 5.24 17.67 2.28
C ARG A 113 4.07 16.96 1.58
N PHE A 114 4.30 16.45 0.38
CA PHE A 114 3.29 15.78 -0.45
C PHE A 114 3.22 14.28 -0.16
N THR A 115 4.36 13.60 -0.05
CA THR A 115 4.44 12.14 0.12
C THR A 115 4.23 11.68 1.56
N VAL A 116 4.37 12.57 2.56
CA VAL A 116 4.20 12.21 3.98
C VAL A 116 2.83 11.58 4.26
N GLY A 117 1.75 12.14 3.71
CA GLY A 117 0.40 11.60 3.93
C GLY A 117 0.22 10.19 3.36
N PHE A 118 0.73 9.94 2.15
CA PHE A 118 0.68 8.63 1.51
C PHE A 118 1.57 7.61 2.23
N GLN A 119 2.76 8.03 2.67
CA GLN A 119 3.66 7.17 3.43
C GLN A 119 3.03 6.77 4.77
N SER A 120 2.38 7.70 5.49
CA SER A 120 1.70 7.39 6.74
C SER A 120 0.56 6.37 6.57
N ILE A 121 -0.15 6.37 5.44
CA ILE A 121 -1.18 5.35 5.15
C ILE A 121 -0.54 3.97 4.93
N VAL A 122 0.58 3.93 4.20
CA VAL A 122 1.34 2.69 3.96
C VAL A 122 1.91 2.15 5.26
N ASP A 123 2.58 2.99 6.04
CA ASP A 123 3.22 2.61 7.31
C ASP A 123 2.19 2.19 8.38
N ALA A 124 0.94 2.66 8.28
CA ALA A 124 -0.15 2.23 9.15
C ALA A 124 -0.54 0.76 8.95
N TYR A 125 -0.28 0.18 7.77
CA TYR A 125 -0.43 -1.25 7.54
C TYR A 125 0.80 -2.02 8.06
N ALA A 126 1.97 -1.68 7.55
CA ALA A 126 3.24 -2.23 8.00
C ALA A 126 4.42 -1.38 7.50
N VAL A 127 5.50 -1.33 8.28
CA VAL A 127 6.77 -0.72 7.84
C VAL A 127 7.50 -1.71 6.93
N PRO A 128 7.94 -1.31 5.73
CA PRO A 128 8.63 -2.20 4.80
C PRO A 128 10.01 -2.64 5.32
N SER A 129 10.47 -3.79 4.85
CA SER A 129 11.78 -4.33 5.21
C SER A 129 12.91 -3.47 4.67
N TYR A 130 14.11 -3.63 5.22
CA TYR A 130 15.25 -2.82 4.82
C TYR A 130 15.61 -3.01 3.33
N ARG A 131 15.64 -1.90 2.59
CA ARG A 131 15.88 -1.84 1.13
C ARG A 131 14.86 -2.62 0.29
N GLU A 132 13.68 -2.88 0.82
CA GLU A 132 12.53 -3.36 0.05
C GLU A 132 11.94 -2.23 -0.82
N VAL A 133 11.29 -2.57 -1.94
CA VAL A 133 10.53 -1.61 -2.75
C VAL A 133 9.41 -1.00 -1.91
N ASN A 134 9.47 0.31 -1.71
CA ASN A 134 8.41 1.05 -1.04
C ASN A 134 7.15 1.09 -1.93
N PRO A 135 5.95 0.71 -1.44
CA PRO A 135 4.73 0.80 -2.23
C PRO A 135 4.18 2.24 -2.33
N ALA A 136 4.59 3.17 -1.46
CA ALA A 136 4.05 4.54 -1.41
C ALA A 136 4.09 5.30 -2.75
N PRO A 137 5.16 5.25 -3.58
CA PRO A 137 5.18 5.92 -4.88
C PRO A 137 4.04 5.49 -5.80
N PHE A 138 3.65 4.21 -5.77
CA PHE A 138 2.55 3.69 -6.58
C PHE A 138 1.20 4.07 -5.96
N THR A 139 1.10 3.99 -4.64
CA THR A 139 -0.10 4.38 -3.88
C THR A 139 -0.50 5.85 -4.12
N ILE A 140 0.45 6.76 -4.36
CA ILE A 140 0.17 8.17 -4.67
C ILE A 140 -0.86 8.33 -5.79
N ILE A 141 -0.79 7.48 -6.83
CA ILE A 141 -1.69 7.57 -8.00
C ILE A 141 -2.78 6.51 -7.94
N THR A 142 -2.44 5.26 -7.60
CA THR A 142 -3.41 4.15 -7.66
C THR A 142 -4.49 4.29 -6.61
N PHE A 143 -4.18 4.79 -5.41
CA PHE A 143 -5.19 4.93 -4.35
C PHE A 143 -6.25 5.98 -4.73
N PRO A 144 -5.91 7.23 -5.11
CA PRO A 144 -6.90 8.19 -5.57
C PRO A 144 -7.66 7.76 -6.82
N PHE A 145 -7.00 7.05 -7.74
CA PHE A 145 -7.65 6.55 -8.96
C PHE A 145 -8.70 5.48 -8.66
N LEU A 146 -8.41 4.50 -7.81
CA LEU A 146 -9.38 3.47 -7.43
C LEU A 146 -10.54 4.06 -6.62
N PHE A 147 -10.26 5.05 -5.77
CA PHE A 147 -11.30 5.83 -5.10
C PHE A 147 -12.21 6.51 -6.13
N ALA A 148 -11.65 7.15 -7.16
CA ALA A 148 -12.40 7.84 -8.19
C ALA A 148 -13.30 6.92 -9.03
N VAL A 149 -12.90 5.65 -9.24
CA VAL A 149 -13.76 4.65 -9.91
C VAL A 149 -15.00 4.34 -9.07
N MET A 150 -14.86 4.29 -7.73
CA MET A 150 -15.98 4.12 -6.79
C MET A 150 -16.83 5.39 -6.67
N PHE A 151 -16.20 6.56 -6.62
CA PHE A 151 -16.81 7.88 -6.43
C PHE A 151 -16.82 8.68 -7.73
N GLY A 152 -17.36 8.08 -8.79
CA GLY A 152 -17.31 8.63 -10.15
C GLY A 152 -18.45 9.59 -10.46
N ASP A 153 -18.43 10.78 -9.86
CA ASP A 153 -19.34 11.89 -10.18
C ASP A 153 -18.54 13.19 -10.29
N ALA A 154 -18.68 13.89 -11.43
CA ALA A 154 -17.91 15.11 -11.67
C ALA A 154 -18.36 16.28 -10.79
N GLY A 155 -19.64 16.34 -10.40
CA GLY A 155 -20.19 17.37 -9.52
C GLY A 155 -19.68 17.23 -8.09
N HIS A 156 -19.86 16.04 -7.49
CA HIS A 156 -19.35 15.76 -6.15
C HIS A 156 -17.81 15.82 -6.10
N GLY A 157 -17.12 15.33 -7.13
CA GLY A 157 -15.66 15.44 -7.28
C GLY A 157 -15.18 16.90 -7.31
N THR A 158 -15.92 17.79 -7.97
CA THR A 158 -15.61 19.23 -8.00
C THR A 158 -15.71 19.87 -6.62
N LEU A 159 -16.75 19.54 -5.83
CA LEU A 159 -16.89 20.03 -4.46
C LEU A 159 -15.74 19.56 -3.56
N MET A 160 -15.38 18.27 -3.66
CA MET A 160 -14.22 17.72 -2.92
C MET A 160 -12.91 18.39 -3.32
N PHE A 161 -12.71 18.61 -4.63
CA PHE A 161 -11.53 19.29 -5.16
C PHE A 161 -11.43 20.73 -4.64
N LEU A 162 -12.52 21.50 -4.68
CA LEU A 162 -12.54 22.88 -4.19
C LEU A 162 -12.24 22.97 -2.69
N PHE A 163 -12.80 22.06 -1.89
CA PHE A 163 -12.50 21.99 -0.46
C PHE A 163 -11.03 21.65 -0.19
N ALA A 164 -10.47 20.67 -0.92
CA ALA A 164 -9.06 20.32 -0.81
C ALA A 164 -8.14 21.46 -1.26
N LEU A 165 -8.48 22.13 -2.35
CA LEU A 165 -7.75 23.28 -2.87
C LEU A 165 -7.72 24.41 -1.84
N TRP A 166 -8.84 24.69 -1.18
CA TRP A 166 -8.90 25.69 -0.11
C TRP A 166 -7.96 25.34 1.06
N MET A 167 -7.90 24.08 1.50
CA MET A 167 -6.95 23.62 2.53
C MET A 167 -5.49 23.77 2.11
N VAL A 168 -5.17 23.49 0.84
CA VAL A 168 -3.81 23.63 0.30
C VAL A 168 -3.41 25.11 0.19
N LEU A 169 -4.31 25.99 -0.25
CA LEU A 169 -4.03 27.43 -0.36
C LEU A 169 -3.85 28.10 1.01
N LYS A 170 -4.59 27.67 2.03
CA LYS A 170 -4.51 28.24 3.40
C LYS A 170 -3.59 27.45 4.35
N GLU A 171 -2.70 26.61 3.82
CA GLU A 171 -1.81 25.72 4.60
C GLU A 171 -1.07 26.42 5.75
N LYS A 172 -0.41 27.57 5.49
CA LYS A 172 0.37 28.30 6.51
C LYS A 172 -0.49 28.83 7.66
N SER A 173 -1.69 29.32 7.34
CA SER A 173 -2.63 29.86 8.33
C SER A 173 -3.20 28.75 9.20
N LEU A 174 -3.54 27.61 8.59
CA LEU A 174 -4.11 26.45 9.29
C LEU A 174 -3.08 25.74 10.17
N LEU A 175 -1.82 25.66 9.74
CA LEU A 175 -0.72 25.15 10.58
C LEU A 175 -0.46 26.02 11.81
N ALA A 176 -0.63 27.34 11.70
CA ALA A 176 -0.46 28.26 12.82
C ALA A 176 -1.62 28.17 13.82
N MET A 177 -2.84 27.92 13.32
CA MET A 177 -4.04 27.73 14.13
C MET A 177 -4.08 26.30 14.66
N LYS A 178 -3.35 26.05 15.77
CA LYS A 178 -3.35 24.73 16.42
C LYS A 178 -4.77 24.35 16.84
N SER A 179 -5.36 23.43 16.09
CA SER A 179 -6.66 22.84 16.43
C SER A 179 -6.46 21.63 17.34
N ASN A 180 -7.27 21.56 18.40
CA ASN A 180 -7.32 20.40 19.29
C ASN A 180 -8.19 19.26 18.72
N ASN A 181 -8.88 19.48 17.60
CA ASN A 181 -9.74 18.47 17.00
C ASN A 181 -8.90 17.45 16.22
N GLU A 182 -8.85 16.22 16.72
CA GLU A 182 -8.10 15.12 16.10
C GLU A 182 -8.58 14.84 14.67
N ILE A 183 -9.89 14.84 14.44
CA ILE A 183 -10.50 14.66 13.12
C ILE A 183 -9.94 15.70 12.13
N TRP A 184 -9.91 16.97 12.53
CA TRP A 184 -9.41 18.05 11.67
C TRP A 184 -7.93 17.86 11.33
N ASN A 185 -7.12 17.46 12.30
CA ASN A 185 -5.68 17.25 12.10
C ASN A 185 -5.43 16.08 11.13
N THR A 186 -6.23 15.01 11.19
CA THR A 186 -6.14 13.89 10.25
C THR A 186 -6.52 14.31 8.83
N PHE A 187 -7.64 15.03 8.65
CA PHE A 187 -8.06 15.54 7.34
C PHE A 187 -7.03 16.52 6.75
N PHE A 188 -6.48 17.42 7.56
CA PHE A 188 -5.46 18.37 7.15
C PHE A 188 -4.14 17.68 6.77
N GLY A 189 -3.76 16.61 7.50
CA GLY A 189 -2.64 15.74 7.16
C GLY A 189 -2.79 15.09 5.78
N GLY A 190 -4.02 14.71 5.42
CA GLY A 190 -4.39 14.11 4.14
C GLY A 190 -4.75 15.08 3.00
N ARG A 191 -4.51 16.39 3.13
CA ARG A 191 -4.99 17.41 2.15
C ARG A 191 -4.62 17.13 0.69
N TYR A 192 -3.40 16.64 0.43
CA TYR A 192 -2.95 16.31 -0.93
C TYR A 192 -3.62 15.03 -1.47
N ILE A 193 -4.01 14.11 -0.60
CA ILE A 193 -4.73 12.89 -0.96
C ILE A 193 -6.14 13.26 -1.43
N ILE A 194 -6.84 14.11 -0.65
CA ILE A 194 -8.18 14.59 -0.99
C ILE A 194 -8.16 15.40 -2.28
N LEU A 195 -7.10 16.20 -2.51
CA LEU A 195 -6.92 16.95 -3.75
C LEU A 195 -6.83 16.01 -4.97
N LEU A 196 -5.98 14.97 -4.90
CA LEU A 196 -5.88 13.99 -5.99
C LEU A 196 -7.17 13.19 -6.17
N MET A 197 -7.82 12.78 -5.08
CA MET A 197 -9.12 12.09 -5.13
C MET A 197 -10.18 12.93 -5.85
N GLY A 198 -10.23 14.24 -5.58
CA GLY A 198 -11.13 15.17 -6.28
C GLY A 198 -10.82 15.27 -7.78
N ILE A 199 -9.54 15.43 -8.16
CA ILE A 199 -9.14 15.52 -9.58
C ILE A 199 -9.50 14.23 -10.34
N PHE A 200 -9.16 13.08 -9.78
CA PHE A 200 -9.48 11.81 -10.42
C PHE A 200 -10.98 11.54 -10.46
N SER A 201 -11.73 11.93 -9.42
CA SER A 201 -13.20 11.82 -9.39
C SER A 201 -13.88 12.67 -10.46
N ILE A 202 -13.36 13.88 -10.72
CA ILE A 202 -13.81 14.70 -11.86
C ILE A 202 -13.54 13.96 -13.18
N TYR A 203 -12.33 13.42 -13.35
CA TYR A 203 -11.97 12.67 -14.55
C TYR A 203 -12.88 11.45 -14.76
N THR A 204 -13.08 10.60 -13.74
CA THR A 204 -13.93 9.41 -13.86
C THR A 204 -15.40 9.75 -13.99
N GLY A 205 -15.89 10.80 -13.32
CA GLY A 205 -17.27 11.29 -13.48
C GLY A 205 -17.54 11.78 -14.90
N LEU A 206 -16.57 12.47 -15.52
CA LEU A 206 -16.63 12.86 -16.93
C LEU A 206 -16.60 11.64 -17.87
N ILE A 207 -15.82 10.60 -17.56
CA ILE A 207 -15.81 9.33 -18.32
C ILE A 207 -17.14 8.57 -18.19
N TYR A 208 -17.76 8.58 -17.00
CA TYR A 208 -19.10 8.03 -16.81
C TYR A 208 -20.20 8.91 -17.38
N ASN A 209 -19.87 10.14 -17.77
CA ASN A 209 -20.79 11.17 -18.20
C ASN A 209 -21.93 11.40 -17.17
N ASP A 210 -21.54 11.49 -15.90
CA ASP A 210 -22.45 11.71 -14.78
C ASP A 210 -22.02 12.92 -13.95
N THR A 211 -22.95 13.86 -13.79
CA THR A 211 -22.81 15.06 -12.96
C THR A 211 -24.11 15.30 -12.24
N PHE A 212 -24.15 15.09 -10.92
CA PHE A 212 -25.37 15.17 -10.11
C PHE A 212 -26.53 14.36 -10.71
N SER A 213 -26.28 13.12 -11.16
CA SER A 213 -27.25 12.24 -11.83
C SER A 213 -27.75 12.72 -13.20
N LYS A 214 -27.02 13.63 -13.86
CA LYS A 214 -27.34 14.15 -15.19
C LYS A 214 -26.15 13.98 -16.14
N SER A 215 -26.46 13.66 -17.40
CA SER A 215 -25.47 13.51 -18.47
C SER A 215 -25.33 14.78 -19.30
N PHE A 216 -24.13 15.08 -19.77
CA PHE A 216 -23.86 16.20 -20.68
C PHE A 216 -23.75 15.73 -22.13
N ASN A 217 -24.46 16.39 -23.04
CA ASN A 217 -24.33 16.14 -24.47
C ASN A 217 -23.29 17.08 -25.10
N ILE A 218 -22.00 16.74 -24.97
CA ILE A 218 -20.88 17.58 -25.45
C ILE A 218 -20.61 17.36 -26.95
N PHE A 219 -20.56 16.10 -27.39
CA PHE A 219 -20.14 15.73 -28.75
C PHE A 219 -21.29 15.37 -29.72
N GLY A 220 -22.54 15.40 -29.26
CA GLY A 220 -23.67 14.80 -29.98
C GLY A 220 -23.77 13.30 -29.72
N SER A 221 -24.98 12.79 -29.52
CA SER A 221 -25.18 11.34 -29.31
C SER A 221 -24.92 10.55 -30.59
N SER A 222 -24.33 9.36 -30.44
CA SER A 222 -24.11 8.41 -31.54
C SER A 222 -25.36 7.56 -31.84
N TRP A 223 -26.41 7.73 -31.05
CA TRP A 223 -27.73 7.13 -31.26
C TRP A 223 -28.65 8.13 -31.94
N PHE A 224 -29.36 7.67 -32.98
CA PHE A 224 -30.37 8.47 -33.66
C PHE A 224 -31.71 7.76 -33.68
N VAL A 225 -32.77 8.55 -33.56
CA VAL A 225 -34.14 8.08 -33.71
C VAL A 225 -34.57 8.39 -35.13
N THR A 226 -34.84 7.36 -35.92
CA THR A 226 -35.45 7.52 -37.25
C THR A 226 -36.85 8.06 -37.04
N LYS A 227 -37.17 9.23 -37.62
CA LYS A 227 -38.49 9.85 -37.49
C LYS A 227 -39.54 8.92 -38.13
N LYS A 228 -40.38 8.30 -37.30
CA LYS A 228 -41.54 7.51 -37.73
C LYS A 228 -42.82 8.34 -37.55
N ALA A 229 -43.82 8.08 -38.39
CA ALA A 229 -45.11 8.79 -38.36
C ALA A 229 -45.93 8.46 -37.10
N ASN A 230 -45.77 7.25 -36.55
CA ASN A 230 -46.38 6.80 -35.30
C ASN A 230 -45.29 6.17 -34.42
N TYR A 231 -45.24 6.56 -33.15
CA TYR A 231 -44.40 5.92 -32.12
C TYR A 231 -45.29 5.02 -31.28
N HIS A 232 -44.90 3.76 -31.10
CA HIS A 232 -45.59 2.85 -30.20
C HIS A 232 -45.04 2.98 -28.78
N GLU A 233 -45.91 2.86 -27.77
CA GLU A 233 -45.48 2.74 -26.37
C GLU A 233 -44.60 1.49 -26.24
N HIS A 234 -43.37 1.66 -25.73
CA HIS A 234 -42.34 0.61 -25.55
C HIS A 234 -41.55 0.13 -26.79
N GLU A 235 -41.48 0.92 -27.86
CA GLU A 235 -40.60 0.60 -29.00
C GLU A 235 -39.11 0.65 -28.59
N GLN A 236 -38.36 -0.43 -28.86
CA GLN A 236 -36.91 -0.51 -28.64
C GLN A 236 -36.16 -0.12 -29.92
N LEU A 237 -35.07 0.64 -29.78
CA LEU A 237 -34.19 0.98 -30.89
C LEU A 237 -33.34 -0.25 -31.26
N ASP A 238 -33.32 -0.62 -32.55
CA ASP A 238 -32.46 -1.71 -33.02
C ASP A 238 -31.02 -1.19 -33.15
N PRO A 239 -30.03 -1.82 -32.48
CA PRO A 239 -28.63 -1.41 -32.57
C PRO A 239 -28.05 -1.46 -33.99
N VAL A 240 -28.65 -2.21 -34.92
CA VAL A 240 -28.17 -2.28 -36.32
C VAL A 240 -28.62 -1.06 -37.13
N ASP A 241 -29.84 -0.58 -36.88
CA ASP A 241 -30.47 0.46 -37.70
C ASP A 241 -30.38 1.86 -37.08
N ASN A 242 -30.23 1.98 -35.75
CA ASN A 242 -30.28 3.24 -35.01
C ASN A 242 -28.93 3.71 -34.43
N PHE A 243 -27.86 2.98 -34.68
CA PHE A 243 -26.51 3.33 -34.26
C PHE A 243 -25.70 3.91 -35.44
N MET A 244 -25.06 5.07 -35.26
CA MET A 244 -24.30 5.74 -36.33
C MET A 244 -23.05 4.97 -36.81
N GLY A 245 -22.69 3.87 -36.15
CA GLY A 245 -21.51 3.06 -36.47
C GLY A 245 -20.21 3.57 -35.84
N SER A 246 -20.19 4.78 -35.29
CA SER A 246 -19.06 5.34 -34.54
C SER A 246 -19.38 5.42 -33.03
N PRO A 247 -18.51 4.92 -32.13
CA PRO A 247 -18.71 5.06 -30.69
C PRO A 247 -18.58 6.52 -30.23
N TYR A 248 -19.19 6.84 -29.09
CA TYR A 248 -19.10 8.17 -28.49
C TYR A 248 -17.62 8.53 -28.21
N PRO A 249 -17.13 9.71 -28.63
CA PRO A 249 -15.69 10.01 -28.58
C PRO A 249 -15.07 10.00 -27.18
N PHE A 250 -15.84 10.32 -26.13
CA PHE A 250 -15.31 10.46 -24.77
C PHE A 250 -16.34 10.05 -23.71
N GLY A 251 -16.12 8.91 -23.06
CA GLY A 251 -16.99 8.42 -21.99
C GLY A 251 -18.23 7.67 -22.50
N VAL A 252 -19.30 7.70 -21.70
CA VAL A 252 -20.57 7.03 -22.01
C VAL A 252 -21.53 7.97 -22.75
N ASP A 253 -22.22 7.43 -23.75
CA ASP A 253 -23.19 8.20 -24.55
C ASP A 253 -24.32 8.77 -23.67
N PRO A 254 -24.66 10.07 -23.79
CA PRO A 254 -25.75 10.69 -23.03
C PRO A 254 -27.13 10.03 -23.24
N ALA A 255 -27.36 9.37 -24.39
CA ALA A 255 -28.63 8.72 -24.67
C ALA A 255 -29.01 7.64 -23.64
N TRP A 256 -28.01 6.99 -23.03
CA TRP A 256 -28.22 5.98 -22.00
C TRP A 256 -28.88 6.53 -20.73
N GLN A 257 -28.78 7.83 -20.46
CA GLN A 257 -29.43 8.43 -19.28
C GLN A 257 -30.95 8.55 -19.44
N LEU A 258 -31.43 8.66 -20.68
CA LEU A 258 -32.85 8.69 -21.01
C LEU A 258 -33.46 7.27 -21.14
N ALA A 259 -32.60 6.26 -21.31
CA ALA A 259 -33.03 4.90 -21.58
C ALA A 259 -33.53 4.18 -20.31
N THR A 260 -34.61 3.43 -20.45
CA THR A 260 -35.16 2.60 -19.36
C THR A 260 -34.26 1.41 -19.02
N ASN A 261 -33.50 0.92 -20.00
CA ASN A 261 -32.55 -0.19 -19.87
C ASN A 261 -31.12 0.28 -19.50
N LYS A 262 -30.95 1.44 -18.86
CA LYS A 262 -29.62 1.95 -18.44
C LYS A 262 -28.90 1.04 -17.46
N ILE A 263 -29.63 0.50 -16.46
CA ILE A 263 -29.07 -0.30 -15.36
C ILE A 263 -28.38 -1.58 -15.87
N PRO A 264 -29.00 -2.42 -16.73
CA PRO A 264 -28.32 -3.61 -17.22
C PRO A 264 -27.07 -3.28 -18.07
N PHE A 265 -27.08 -2.17 -18.83
CA PHE A 265 -25.91 -1.72 -19.60
C PHE A 265 -24.77 -1.27 -18.68
N THR A 266 -25.03 -0.33 -17.76
CA THR A 266 -24.01 0.22 -16.85
C THR A 266 -23.48 -0.82 -15.89
N ASN A 267 -24.31 -1.76 -15.45
CA ASN A 267 -23.91 -2.90 -14.63
C ASN A 267 -22.88 -3.78 -15.38
N SER A 268 -23.20 -4.22 -16.60
CA SER A 268 -22.31 -5.03 -17.44
C SER A 268 -20.96 -4.33 -17.71
N TYR A 269 -21.00 -3.02 -17.98
CA TYR A 269 -19.81 -2.21 -18.21
C TYR A 269 -18.93 -2.08 -16.95
N LYS A 270 -19.50 -1.59 -15.84
CA LYS A 270 -18.76 -1.33 -14.59
C LYS A 270 -18.22 -2.62 -13.97
N MET A 271 -18.96 -3.73 -14.04
CA MET A 271 -18.49 -5.04 -13.56
C MET A 271 -17.23 -5.50 -14.31
N LYS A 272 -17.26 -5.47 -15.65
CA LYS A 272 -16.12 -5.88 -16.50
C LYS A 272 -14.91 -4.97 -16.32
N MET A 273 -15.14 -3.66 -16.21
CA MET A 273 -14.07 -2.69 -15.96
C MET A 273 -13.40 -2.92 -14.60
N SER A 274 -14.17 -3.26 -13.55
CA SER A 274 -13.64 -3.59 -12.22
C SER A 274 -12.72 -4.82 -12.23
N ILE A 275 -13.08 -5.86 -13.00
CA ILE A 275 -12.25 -7.06 -13.16
C ILE A 275 -10.94 -6.70 -13.88
N ILE A 276 -11.00 -5.93 -14.97
CA ILE A 276 -9.79 -5.52 -15.73
C ILE A 276 -8.84 -4.70 -14.85
N LEU A 277 -9.37 -3.72 -14.11
CA LEU A 277 -8.56 -2.90 -13.20
C LEU A 277 -7.95 -3.74 -12.07
N GLY A 278 -8.72 -4.66 -11.49
CA GLY A 278 -8.25 -5.55 -10.44
C GLY A 278 -7.11 -6.45 -10.91
N VAL A 279 -7.30 -7.16 -12.02
CA VAL A 279 -6.28 -8.05 -12.60
C VAL A 279 -5.02 -7.28 -12.97
N SER A 280 -5.16 -6.08 -13.54
CA SER A 280 -4.01 -5.23 -13.90
C SER A 280 -3.23 -4.78 -12.66
N GLN A 281 -3.92 -4.38 -11.58
CA GLN A 281 -3.28 -3.97 -10.33
C GLN A 281 -2.58 -5.15 -9.62
N MET A 282 -3.21 -6.34 -9.60
CA MET A 282 -2.61 -7.53 -9.01
C MET A 282 -1.38 -7.99 -9.79
N LEU A 283 -1.45 -8.02 -11.11
CA LEU A 283 -0.31 -8.33 -11.97
C LEU A 283 0.85 -7.36 -11.71
N PHE A 284 0.55 -6.05 -11.61
CA PHE A 284 1.55 -5.06 -11.24
C PHE A 284 2.22 -5.35 -9.89
N GLY A 285 1.45 -5.74 -8.88
CA GLY A 285 1.98 -6.16 -7.57
C GLY A 285 2.93 -7.36 -7.67
N VAL A 286 2.56 -8.39 -8.45
CA VAL A 286 3.44 -9.55 -8.69
C VAL A 286 4.71 -9.14 -9.43
N PHE A 287 4.67 -8.18 -10.37
CA PHE A 287 5.89 -7.67 -11.01
C PHE A 287 6.84 -6.94 -10.06
N LEU A 288 6.33 -6.31 -8.98
CA LEU A 288 7.20 -5.68 -7.98
C LEU A 288 8.01 -6.73 -7.20
N SER A 289 7.50 -7.93 -6.99
CA SER A 289 8.25 -9.00 -6.31
C SER A 289 9.46 -9.44 -7.12
N LEU A 290 9.38 -9.44 -8.46
CA LEU A 290 10.53 -9.69 -9.34
C LEU A 290 11.66 -8.68 -9.09
N TRP A 291 11.32 -7.40 -8.92
CA TRP A 291 12.31 -6.36 -8.67
C TRP A 291 13.01 -6.56 -7.32
N ASN A 292 12.24 -6.93 -6.29
CA ASN A 292 12.78 -7.30 -4.97
C ASN A 292 13.73 -8.49 -5.08
N HIS A 293 13.32 -9.61 -5.67
CA HIS A 293 14.17 -10.80 -5.78
C HIS A 293 15.44 -10.55 -6.61
N ARG A 294 15.35 -9.75 -7.67
CA ARG A 294 16.53 -9.35 -8.46
C ARG A 294 17.49 -8.48 -7.66
N PHE A 295 16.98 -7.55 -6.87
CA PHE A 295 17.78 -6.66 -6.03
C PHE A 295 18.53 -7.41 -4.92
N PHE A 296 17.88 -8.38 -4.26
CA PHE A 296 18.50 -9.22 -3.24
C PHE A 296 19.36 -10.36 -3.82
N GLY A 297 19.44 -10.52 -5.16
CA GLY A 297 20.25 -11.56 -5.81
C GLY A 297 19.69 -12.99 -5.66
N ASN A 298 18.45 -13.15 -5.19
CA ASN A 298 17.82 -14.44 -4.93
C ASN A 298 17.13 -15.00 -6.18
N ILE A 299 17.93 -15.41 -7.18
CA ILE A 299 17.45 -15.96 -8.47
C ILE A 299 16.60 -17.22 -8.25
N ALA A 300 16.87 -17.99 -7.20
CA ALA A 300 16.09 -19.18 -6.85
C ALA A 300 14.61 -18.85 -6.59
N SER A 301 14.32 -17.79 -5.82
CA SER A 301 12.95 -17.33 -5.57
C SER A 301 12.26 -16.85 -6.83
N VAL A 302 12.98 -16.29 -7.80
CA VAL A 302 12.38 -15.88 -9.08
C VAL A 302 11.77 -17.08 -9.80
N TRP A 303 12.51 -18.20 -9.89
CA TRP A 303 12.03 -19.41 -10.57
C TRP A 303 11.05 -20.24 -9.75
N CYS A 304 11.15 -20.22 -8.41
CA CYS A 304 10.32 -21.03 -7.53
C CYS A 304 9.00 -20.34 -7.15
N GLU A 305 8.99 -19.00 -7.04
CA GLU A 305 7.85 -18.23 -6.54
C GLU A 305 7.27 -17.35 -7.66
N PHE A 306 8.03 -16.39 -8.18
CA PHE A 306 7.51 -15.40 -9.13
C PHE A 306 6.98 -16.00 -10.44
N VAL A 307 7.74 -16.88 -11.10
CA VAL A 307 7.33 -17.44 -12.40
C VAL A 307 6.03 -18.25 -12.29
N PRO A 308 5.90 -19.22 -11.37
CA PRO A 308 4.65 -19.95 -11.22
C PRO A 308 3.47 -19.08 -10.78
N GLN A 309 3.70 -18.11 -9.90
CA GLN A 309 2.67 -17.14 -9.48
C GLN A 309 2.12 -16.33 -10.66
N LEU A 310 3.03 -15.77 -11.47
CA LEU A 310 2.65 -15.01 -12.66
C LEU A 310 1.90 -15.90 -13.68
N LEU A 311 2.39 -17.11 -13.94
CA LEU A 311 1.74 -18.03 -14.88
C LEU A 311 0.35 -18.41 -14.41
N PHE A 312 0.17 -18.74 -13.12
CA PHE A 312 -1.12 -19.08 -12.54
C PHE A 312 -2.14 -17.92 -12.63
N LEU A 313 -1.73 -16.70 -12.28
CA LEU A 313 -2.59 -15.52 -12.34
C LEU A 313 -2.97 -15.16 -13.80
N CYS A 314 -1.99 -15.19 -14.71
CA CYS A 314 -2.21 -14.91 -16.13
C CYS A 314 -3.08 -15.97 -16.83
N SER A 315 -2.91 -17.25 -16.50
CA SER A 315 -3.63 -18.34 -17.18
C SER A 315 -5.14 -18.33 -16.90
N ILE A 316 -5.55 -17.91 -15.70
CA ILE A 316 -6.97 -17.85 -15.31
C ILE A 316 -7.53 -16.44 -15.55
N PHE A 317 -7.01 -15.46 -14.81
CA PHE A 317 -7.60 -14.13 -14.76
C PHE A 317 -7.07 -13.19 -15.85
N GLY A 318 -5.82 -13.37 -16.27
CA GLY A 318 -5.28 -12.71 -17.46
C GLY A 318 -6.06 -13.11 -18.72
N TYR A 319 -6.33 -14.41 -18.89
CA TYR A 319 -7.19 -14.91 -19.96
C TYR A 319 -8.60 -14.30 -19.90
N LEU A 320 -9.22 -14.25 -18.72
CA LEU A 320 -10.52 -13.59 -18.54
C LEU A 320 -10.48 -12.13 -19.01
N ALA A 321 -9.48 -11.35 -18.62
CA ALA A 321 -9.34 -9.96 -19.04
C ALA A 321 -9.20 -9.82 -20.57
N ILE A 322 -8.40 -10.68 -21.20
CA ILE A 322 -8.23 -10.71 -22.66
C ILE A 322 -9.54 -11.04 -23.37
N THR A 323 -10.31 -12.02 -22.86
CA THR A 323 -11.61 -12.39 -23.46
C THR A 323 -12.66 -11.28 -23.33
N ILE A 324 -12.60 -10.46 -22.27
CA ILE A 324 -13.45 -9.27 -22.15
C ILE A 324 -13.15 -8.28 -23.28
N PHE A 325 -11.87 -7.97 -23.51
CA PHE A 325 -11.46 -7.07 -24.60
C PHE A 325 -11.82 -7.64 -25.97
N ALA A 326 -11.54 -8.92 -26.22
CA ALA A 326 -11.90 -9.59 -27.46
C ALA A 326 -13.42 -9.54 -27.72
N LYS A 327 -14.24 -9.73 -26.67
CA LYS A 327 -15.71 -9.64 -26.79
C LYS A 327 -16.16 -8.22 -27.13
N TRP A 328 -15.47 -7.18 -26.65
CA TRP A 328 -15.80 -5.80 -27.01
C TRP A 328 -15.41 -5.41 -28.44
N THR A 329 -14.45 -6.11 -29.06
CA THR A 329 -14.02 -5.82 -30.43
C THR A 329 -14.86 -6.50 -31.52
N ILE A 330 -15.59 -7.56 -31.20
CA ILE A 330 -16.38 -8.33 -32.17
C ILE A 330 -17.79 -7.75 -32.26
N ASN A 331 -18.23 -7.40 -33.47
CA ASN A 331 -19.60 -6.94 -33.72
C ASN A 331 -20.52 -8.16 -33.95
N PHE A 332 -21.50 -8.33 -33.06
CA PHE A 332 -22.46 -9.44 -33.13
C PHE A 332 -23.70 -9.13 -33.99
N GLY A 333 -23.87 -7.88 -34.46
CA GLY A 333 -24.94 -7.49 -35.40
C GLY A 333 -26.33 -8.04 -35.00
N LYS A 334 -27.00 -8.73 -35.93
CA LYS A 334 -28.33 -9.33 -35.73
C LYS A 334 -28.32 -10.61 -34.87
N ASP A 335 -27.16 -11.24 -34.68
CA ASP A 335 -26.99 -12.46 -33.87
C ASP A 335 -26.58 -12.14 -32.42
N THR A 336 -27.09 -11.04 -31.88
CA THR A 336 -26.80 -10.60 -30.50
C THR A 336 -27.21 -11.64 -29.45
N TYR A 337 -28.23 -12.47 -29.73
CA TYR A 337 -28.67 -13.56 -28.85
C TYR A 337 -27.66 -14.71 -28.74
N CYS A 338 -26.74 -14.85 -29.71
CA CYS A 338 -25.67 -15.85 -29.68
C CYS A 338 -24.36 -15.34 -29.10
N ALA A 339 -24.31 -14.11 -28.57
CA ALA A 339 -23.09 -13.59 -27.95
C ALA A 339 -22.71 -14.41 -26.70
N PRO A 340 -21.48 -14.96 -26.62
CA PRO A 340 -21.17 -15.96 -25.61
C PRO A 340 -21.10 -15.40 -24.19
N SER A 341 -21.54 -16.19 -23.22
CA SER A 341 -21.49 -15.80 -21.80
C SER A 341 -20.09 -16.07 -21.22
N LEU A 342 -19.37 -15.00 -20.86
CA LEU A 342 -18.02 -15.09 -20.33
C LEU A 342 -17.95 -15.85 -18.98
N LEU A 343 -19.01 -15.75 -18.16
CA LEU A 343 -19.09 -16.44 -16.88
C LEU A 343 -19.23 -17.95 -17.09
N ILE A 344 -20.15 -18.37 -17.94
CA ILE A 344 -20.36 -19.80 -18.25
C ILE A 344 -19.11 -20.36 -18.94
N MET A 345 -18.48 -19.60 -19.84
CA MET A 345 -17.21 -19.97 -20.45
C MET A 345 -16.12 -20.24 -19.40
N LEU A 346 -16.00 -19.41 -18.36
CA LEU A 346 -15.02 -19.60 -17.30
C LEU A 346 -15.33 -20.84 -16.45
N ILE A 347 -16.60 -21.11 -16.14
CA ILE A 347 -17.01 -22.33 -15.41
C ILE A 347 -16.71 -23.58 -16.25
N ASN A 348 -17.10 -23.56 -17.53
CA ASN A 348 -16.90 -24.65 -18.47
C ASN A 348 -15.42 -24.93 -18.76
N MET A 349 -14.58 -23.90 -18.71
CA MET A 349 -13.12 -24.04 -18.80
C MET A 349 -12.58 -24.97 -17.69
N PHE A 350 -13.01 -24.80 -16.44
CA PHE A 350 -12.60 -25.67 -15.32
C PHE A 350 -13.27 -27.05 -15.33
N LEU A 351 -14.48 -27.15 -15.87
CA LEU A 351 -15.22 -28.42 -15.98
C LEU A 351 -14.82 -29.26 -17.22
N PHE A 352 -13.96 -28.73 -18.11
CA PHE A 352 -13.60 -29.31 -19.40
C PHE A 352 -14.81 -29.68 -20.29
N SER A 353 -15.93 -28.96 -20.13
CA SER A 353 -17.16 -29.19 -20.87
C SER A 353 -17.33 -28.12 -21.95
N TYR A 354 -17.47 -28.54 -23.22
CA TYR A 354 -17.58 -27.64 -24.37
C TYR A 354 -18.84 -27.94 -25.17
N PRO A 355 -20.04 -27.69 -24.62
CA PRO A 355 -21.29 -27.84 -25.35
C PRO A 355 -21.34 -26.85 -26.51
N SER A 356 -21.89 -27.29 -27.65
CA SER A 356 -22.09 -26.43 -28.83
C SER A 356 -23.51 -25.84 -28.90
N GLU A 357 -24.42 -26.36 -28.08
CA GLU A 357 -25.81 -25.93 -27.96
C GLU A 357 -26.13 -25.61 -26.50
N PRO A 358 -26.86 -24.52 -26.22
CA PRO A 358 -27.35 -23.45 -27.12
C PRO A 358 -26.26 -22.49 -27.63
N CYS A 359 -26.53 -21.69 -28.67
CA CYS A 359 -25.52 -20.94 -29.43
C CYS A 359 -24.64 -19.96 -28.61
N TYR A 360 -25.11 -19.45 -27.48
CA TYR A 360 -24.30 -18.62 -26.57
C TYR A 360 -23.24 -19.41 -25.78
N GLN A 361 -23.23 -20.74 -25.90
CA GLN A 361 -22.20 -21.64 -25.36
C GLN A 361 -21.23 -22.11 -26.45
N ALA A 362 -21.50 -21.77 -27.72
CA ALA A 362 -20.64 -22.12 -28.83
C ALA A 362 -19.24 -21.52 -28.68
N GLN A 363 -18.30 -22.08 -29.44
CA GLN A 363 -16.91 -21.63 -29.42
C GLN A 363 -16.80 -20.17 -29.86
N PHE A 364 -16.15 -19.37 -29.02
CA PHE A 364 -15.91 -17.94 -29.19
C PHE A 364 -14.84 -17.67 -30.27
N TYR A 365 -13.84 -18.53 -30.39
CA TYR A 365 -12.81 -18.47 -31.45
C TYR A 365 -12.28 -19.87 -31.79
N ASN A 366 -11.70 -19.99 -32.98
CA ASN A 366 -11.11 -21.23 -33.47
C ASN A 366 -9.99 -21.71 -32.54
N GLY A 367 -10.07 -22.95 -32.06
CA GLY A 367 -9.07 -23.53 -31.16
C GLY A 367 -9.25 -23.18 -29.68
N GLN A 368 -10.37 -22.56 -29.28
CA GLN A 368 -10.66 -22.24 -27.87
C GLN A 368 -10.53 -23.44 -26.94
N LYS A 369 -11.07 -24.61 -27.34
CA LYS A 369 -10.98 -25.84 -26.54
C LYS A 369 -9.52 -26.24 -26.25
N GLY A 370 -8.65 -26.12 -27.25
CA GLY A 370 -7.24 -26.44 -27.12
C GLY A 370 -6.52 -25.47 -26.17
N LEU A 371 -6.73 -24.17 -26.36
CA LEU A 371 -6.10 -23.14 -25.52
C LEU A 371 -6.58 -23.22 -24.07
N GLN A 372 -7.89 -23.32 -23.83
CA GLN A 372 -8.46 -23.38 -22.49
C GLN A 372 -8.00 -24.63 -21.74
N SER A 373 -7.96 -25.79 -22.40
CA SER A 373 -7.45 -27.02 -21.78
C SER A 373 -5.96 -26.88 -21.43
N PHE A 374 -5.15 -26.29 -22.30
CA PHE A 374 -3.74 -26.00 -22.02
C PHE A 374 -3.56 -25.06 -20.83
N LEU A 375 -4.31 -23.97 -20.76
CA LEU A 375 -4.22 -22.98 -19.67
C LEU A 375 -4.61 -23.57 -18.30
N VAL A 376 -5.63 -24.43 -18.25
CA VAL A 376 -6.02 -25.11 -17.00
C VAL A 376 -4.95 -26.12 -16.57
N ILE A 377 -4.42 -26.93 -17.50
CA ILE A 377 -3.32 -27.87 -17.20
C ILE A 377 -2.10 -27.11 -16.68
N LEU A 378 -1.74 -25.98 -17.32
CA LEU A 378 -0.66 -25.11 -16.87
C LEU A 378 -0.91 -24.60 -15.45
N ALA A 379 -2.12 -24.10 -15.16
CA ALA A 379 -2.48 -23.63 -13.83
C ALA A 379 -2.37 -24.74 -12.76
N VAL A 380 -2.81 -25.96 -13.08
CA VAL A 380 -2.73 -27.11 -12.18
C VAL A 380 -1.28 -27.54 -11.94
N ILE A 381 -0.40 -27.47 -12.95
CA ILE A 381 1.05 -27.76 -12.82
C ILE A 381 1.76 -26.69 -11.98
N CYS A 382 1.31 -25.42 -12.03
CA CYS A 382 1.90 -24.35 -11.22
C CYS A 382 1.73 -24.59 -9.71
N ILE A 383 0.66 -25.27 -9.26
CA ILE A 383 0.40 -25.55 -7.84
C ILE A 383 1.52 -26.42 -7.20
N PRO A 384 1.81 -27.64 -7.69
CA PRO A 384 2.92 -28.44 -7.18
C PRO A 384 4.28 -27.80 -7.45
N TRP A 385 4.42 -26.99 -8.51
CA TRP A 385 5.64 -26.22 -8.74
C TRP A 385 5.91 -25.26 -7.59
N ILE A 386 4.96 -24.40 -7.19
CA ILE A 386 5.13 -23.46 -6.07
C ILE A 386 5.41 -24.22 -4.77
N LEU A 387 4.65 -25.29 -4.52
CA LEU A 387 4.74 -26.05 -3.28
C LEU A 387 6.11 -26.73 -3.08
N LEU A 388 6.63 -27.37 -4.12
CA LEU A 388 7.80 -28.26 -4.00
C LEU A 388 9.12 -27.57 -4.38
N SER A 389 9.10 -26.60 -5.30
CA SER A 389 10.35 -26.07 -5.87
C SER A 389 11.31 -25.48 -4.84
N LYS A 390 10.82 -24.57 -3.98
CA LYS A 390 11.64 -23.89 -2.96
C LYS A 390 12.17 -24.81 -1.86
N PRO A 391 11.35 -25.62 -1.15
CA PRO A 391 11.84 -26.48 -0.07
C PRO A 391 12.83 -27.54 -0.58
N PHE A 392 12.60 -28.13 -1.75
CA PHE A 392 13.55 -29.08 -2.34
C PHE A 392 14.82 -28.39 -2.81
N TYR A 393 14.73 -27.21 -3.42
CA TYR A 393 15.93 -26.44 -3.81
C TYR A 393 16.82 -26.12 -2.61
N LEU A 394 16.22 -25.64 -1.51
CA LEU A 394 16.95 -25.34 -0.27
C LEU A 394 17.53 -26.62 0.35
N TYR A 395 16.76 -27.71 0.41
CA TYR A 395 17.25 -29.01 0.89
C TYR A 395 18.49 -29.49 0.11
N TYR A 396 18.47 -29.41 -1.22
CA TYR A 396 19.62 -29.79 -2.04
C TYR A 396 20.81 -28.85 -1.84
N LYS A 397 20.60 -27.53 -1.71
CA LYS A 397 21.66 -26.54 -1.41
C LYS A 397 22.34 -26.87 -0.08
N HIS A 398 21.57 -27.11 0.98
CA HIS A 398 22.10 -27.47 2.30
C HIS A 398 22.81 -28.82 2.31
N LYS A 399 22.25 -29.84 1.65
CA LYS A 399 22.90 -31.15 1.53
C LYS A 399 24.22 -31.09 0.76
N ARG A 400 24.31 -30.26 -0.28
CA ARG A 400 25.57 -30.01 -1.01
C ARG A 400 26.57 -29.23 -0.15
N ALA A 401 26.12 -28.21 0.58
CA ALA A 401 26.97 -27.45 1.50
C ALA A 401 27.51 -28.33 2.63
N ALA A 402 26.69 -29.20 3.22
CA ALA A 402 27.10 -30.17 4.23
C ALA A 402 28.11 -31.19 3.69
N LYS A 403 27.89 -31.71 2.47
CA LYS A 403 28.87 -32.58 1.80
C LYS A 403 30.18 -31.86 1.45
N ALA A 404 30.12 -30.58 1.08
CA ALA A 404 31.30 -29.77 0.81
C ALA A 404 32.09 -29.45 2.10
N ALA A 405 31.40 -29.13 3.20
CA ALA A 405 32.01 -28.97 4.52
C ALA A 405 32.66 -30.26 5.01
N ALA A 406 32.00 -31.42 4.82
CA ALA A 406 32.59 -32.72 5.13
C ALA A 406 33.83 -33.07 4.27
N ARG A 407 33.87 -32.65 3.00
CA ARG A 407 35.06 -32.77 2.13
C ARG A 407 36.16 -31.77 2.46
N GLY A 408 35.84 -30.59 2.98
CA GLY A 408 36.81 -29.60 3.45
C GLY A 408 37.48 -29.99 4.77
N SER A 409 36.78 -30.75 5.61
CA SER A 409 37.28 -31.30 6.88
C SER A 409 38.22 -32.52 6.73
N SER A 410 38.46 -33.01 5.51
CA SER A 410 39.32 -34.18 5.22
C SER A 410 40.64 -33.79 4.54
N ARG A 411 41.22 -32.65 4.93
CA ARG A 411 42.66 -32.40 4.77
C ARG A 411 43.33 -32.72 6.11
N PRO A 412 44.19 -33.75 6.18
CA PRO A 412 44.95 -34.00 7.40
C PRO A 412 46.00 -32.91 7.56
N ASP A 413 45.99 -32.26 8.72
CA ASP A 413 47.00 -31.31 9.15
C ASP A 413 48.40 -31.95 9.11
N LYS A 414 49.35 -31.23 8.51
CA LYS A 414 50.75 -31.30 8.89
C LYS A 414 51.27 -29.89 9.14
N GLU A 415 51.63 -29.69 10.41
CA GLU A 415 52.63 -28.75 10.94
C GLU A 415 52.32 -27.25 10.84
N ALA A 416 51.87 -26.65 11.95
CA ALA A 416 52.74 -25.85 12.81
C ALA A 416 51.98 -25.40 14.08
N GLU A 417 52.54 -25.74 15.23
CA GLU A 417 52.23 -25.15 16.53
C GLU A 417 52.43 -23.62 16.50
N ASP A 418 51.53 -22.84 17.11
CA ASP A 418 51.85 -22.02 18.30
C ASP A 418 50.62 -21.20 18.76
N SER A 419 50.60 -20.87 20.06
CA SER A 419 49.77 -19.90 20.79
C SER A 419 48.39 -20.33 21.30
N THR A 420 48.45 -21.03 22.43
CA THR A 420 47.81 -20.68 23.71
C THR A 420 46.82 -19.49 23.72
N LEU A 421 45.55 -19.68 24.13
CA LEU A 421 45.00 -19.32 25.46
C LEU A 421 43.44 -19.33 25.46
N ALA A 422 42.90 -19.79 26.60
CA ALA A 422 41.61 -19.42 27.20
C ALA A 422 40.28 -19.91 26.57
N LYS A 423 39.81 -21.05 27.10
CA LYS A 423 38.38 -21.36 27.27
C LYS A 423 37.78 -20.55 28.42
N ALA A 424 36.50 -20.17 28.25
CA ALA A 424 35.37 -20.12 29.21
C ALA A 424 34.68 -18.73 29.36
N PRO A 425 33.40 -18.65 29.81
CA PRO A 425 32.32 -19.63 29.86
C PRO A 425 31.01 -19.16 29.16
N LYS A 426 30.08 -20.11 28.99
CA LYS A 426 28.67 -19.87 28.63
C LYS A 426 27.96 -19.12 29.75
N ALA A 427 27.17 -18.10 29.40
CA ALA A 427 26.11 -17.56 30.24
C ALA A 427 24.79 -17.59 29.45
N ALA A 428 23.77 -18.15 30.08
CA ALA A 428 22.40 -18.25 29.61
C ALA A 428 21.64 -16.93 29.85
N GLY A 429 20.67 -16.61 28.98
CA GLY A 429 19.66 -15.61 29.29
C GLY A 429 18.82 -15.13 28.11
N GLY A 430 17.55 -15.54 28.09
CA GLY A 430 16.43 -14.67 27.70
C GLY A 430 16.03 -14.67 26.22
N GLY A 431 14.91 -15.32 25.92
CA GLY A 431 14.27 -15.27 24.61
C GLY A 431 13.59 -13.94 24.29
N GLY A 432 13.43 -13.70 22.99
CA GLY A 432 12.66 -12.61 22.43
C GLY A 432 12.46 -12.87 20.95
N GLY A 433 11.26 -13.34 20.59
CA GLY A 433 10.88 -13.67 19.23
C GLY A 433 10.87 -12.43 18.33
N GLY A 434 11.56 -12.56 17.20
CA GLY A 434 11.52 -11.61 16.10
C GLY A 434 11.77 -12.36 14.80
N HIS A 435 10.70 -12.69 14.09
CA HIS A 435 10.77 -13.28 12.75
C HIS A 435 11.31 -12.24 11.76
N GLY A 436 12.63 -12.17 11.63
CA GLY A 436 13.32 -11.50 10.55
C GLY A 436 13.99 -12.53 9.65
N HIS A 437 13.60 -12.58 8.38
CA HIS A 437 14.27 -13.39 7.35
C HIS A 437 15.69 -12.84 7.07
N GLY A 438 16.62 -13.13 7.96
CA GLY A 438 18.06 -13.05 7.71
C GLY A 438 18.60 -14.47 7.57
N GLU A 439 19.14 -14.82 6.40
CA GLU A 439 19.94 -16.05 6.23
C GLU A 439 21.22 -15.95 7.09
N GLY A 440 21.09 -16.29 8.37
CA GLY A 440 22.18 -16.28 9.34
C GLY A 440 21.96 -17.34 10.41
N SER A 441 22.66 -18.48 10.27
CA SER A 441 22.96 -19.45 11.34
C SER A 441 21.80 -20.02 12.17
N GLY A 442 20.64 -20.29 11.56
CA GLY A 442 19.66 -21.23 12.11
C GLY A 442 19.88 -22.63 11.52
N GLU A 443 19.72 -23.69 12.30
CA GLU A 443 19.62 -25.06 11.76
C GLU A 443 18.53 -25.08 10.69
N PHE A 444 18.87 -25.54 9.48
CA PHE A 444 17.88 -25.66 8.40
C PHE A 444 16.85 -26.72 8.77
N ASN A 445 15.68 -26.27 9.23
CA ASN A 445 14.55 -27.16 9.47
C ASN A 445 13.72 -27.29 8.17
N PHE A 446 13.85 -28.45 7.54
CA PHE A 446 13.08 -28.79 6.35
C PHE A 446 11.57 -28.77 6.63
N GLY A 447 11.15 -29.22 7.82
CA GLY A 447 9.75 -29.23 8.23
C GLY A 447 9.13 -27.84 8.23
N ASP A 448 9.79 -26.87 8.88
CA ASP A 448 9.29 -25.49 8.97
C ASP A 448 9.22 -24.82 7.59
N THR A 449 10.25 -25.06 6.76
CA THR A 449 10.29 -24.53 5.39
C THR A 449 9.14 -25.10 4.55
N PHE A 450 8.86 -26.39 4.67
CA PHE A 450 7.79 -27.06 3.95
C PHE A 450 6.40 -26.62 4.40
N ILE A 451 6.19 -26.47 5.72
CA ILE A 451 4.92 -25.98 6.28
C ILE A 451 4.66 -24.54 5.81
N ASN A 452 5.65 -23.65 5.93
CA ASN A 452 5.50 -22.26 5.49
C ASN A 452 5.20 -22.17 3.99
N GLN A 453 5.91 -22.95 3.16
CA GLN A 453 5.64 -22.98 1.72
C GLN A 453 4.24 -23.53 1.40
N THR A 454 3.75 -24.50 2.16
CA THR A 454 2.39 -25.04 2.00
C THR A 454 1.34 -23.96 2.28
N ILE A 455 1.49 -23.24 3.39
CA ILE A 455 0.59 -22.13 3.76
C ILE A 455 0.61 -21.06 2.66
N HIS A 456 1.81 -20.63 2.24
CA HIS A 456 1.97 -19.63 1.19
C HIS A 456 1.33 -20.05 -0.14
N THR A 457 1.45 -21.33 -0.52
CA THR A 457 0.84 -21.85 -1.77
C THR A 457 -0.68 -21.80 -1.69
N ILE A 458 -1.27 -22.25 -0.57
CA ILE A 458 -2.72 -22.26 -0.37
C ILE A 458 -3.26 -20.83 -0.32
N GLU A 459 -2.61 -19.96 0.46
CA GLU A 459 -2.98 -18.55 0.59
C GLU A 459 -2.92 -17.83 -0.76
N TYR A 460 -1.86 -18.05 -1.55
CA TYR A 460 -1.74 -17.43 -2.87
C TYR A 460 -2.83 -17.90 -3.85
N CYS A 461 -3.07 -19.21 -3.93
CA CYS A 461 -4.03 -19.76 -4.89
C CYS A 461 -5.47 -19.35 -4.56
N LEU A 462 -5.88 -19.48 -3.29
CA LEU A 462 -7.21 -19.06 -2.84
C LEU A 462 -7.35 -17.54 -2.81
N GLY A 463 -6.29 -16.84 -2.39
CA GLY A 463 -6.20 -15.39 -2.39
C GLY A 463 -6.36 -14.81 -3.79
N SER A 464 -5.78 -15.41 -4.83
CA SER A 464 -5.93 -14.94 -6.22
C SER A 464 -7.40 -14.91 -6.67
N VAL A 465 -8.18 -15.92 -6.30
CA VAL A 465 -9.62 -15.97 -6.62
C VAL A 465 -10.39 -14.97 -5.76
N SER A 466 -10.14 -14.97 -4.46
CA SER A 466 -10.81 -14.10 -3.48
C SER A 466 -10.57 -12.62 -3.76
N HIS A 467 -9.33 -12.22 -4.01
CA HIS A 467 -8.97 -10.84 -4.33
C HIS A 467 -9.58 -10.39 -5.65
N THR A 468 -9.55 -11.21 -6.70
CA THR A 468 -10.21 -10.88 -7.96
C THR A 468 -11.71 -10.65 -7.79
N ALA A 469 -12.39 -11.48 -7.00
CA ALA A 469 -13.79 -11.27 -6.66
C ALA A 469 -14.01 -10.02 -5.78
N SER A 470 -13.10 -9.73 -4.85
CA SER A 470 -13.15 -8.54 -4.00
C SER A 470 -13.12 -7.23 -4.79
N TYR A 471 -12.47 -7.20 -5.95
CA TYR A 471 -12.47 -6.03 -6.85
C TYR A 471 -13.85 -5.67 -7.40
N LEU A 472 -14.84 -6.57 -7.34
CA LEU A 472 -16.24 -6.24 -7.64
C LEU A 472 -16.81 -5.15 -6.73
N ARG A 473 -16.16 -4.85 -5.59
CA ARG A 473 -16.49 -3.68 -4.76
C ARG A 473 -16.39 -2.35 -5.52
N LEU A 474 -15.46 -2.24 -6.48
CA LEU A 474 -15.33 -1.03 -7.31
C LEU A 474 -16.64 -0.75 -8.06
N TRP A 475 -17.19 -1.80 -8.66
CA TRP A 475 -18.48 -1.77 -9.33
C TRP A 475 -19.62 -1.53 -8.35
N ALA A 476 -19.70 -2.29 -7.25
CA ALA A 476 -20.81 -2.22 -6.31
C ALA A 476 -20.97 -0.82 -5.71
N LEU A 477 -19.87 -0.20 -5.26
CA LEU A 477 -19.90 1.16 -4.71
C LEU A 477 -20.22 2.20 -5.80
N SER A 478 -19.64 2.04 -7.00
CA SER A 478 -19.91 2.94 -8.13
C SER A 478 -21.36 2.88 -8.60
N LEU A 479 -22.02 1.73 -8.49
CA LEU A 479 -23.43 1.57 -8.82
C LEU A 479 -24.35 2.11 -7.72
N ALA A 480 -23.95 2.00 -6.45
CA ALA A 480 -24.71 2.54 -5.33
C ALA A 480 -24.63 4.07 -5.23
N HIS A 481 -23.54 4.66 -5.73
CA HIS A 481 -23.33 6.11 -5.70
C HIS A 481 -23.99 6.85 -6.86
N ALA A 482 -24.01 6.23 -8.06
CA ALA A 482 -24.67 6.76 -9.26
C ALA A 482 -26.18 6.51 -9.23
#